data_AF-A0A6N8L0T0-F1
#
_entry.id   AF-A0A6N8L0T0-F1
#
_cell.length_a   1.000
_cell.length_b   1.000
_cell.length_c   1.000
_cell.angle_alpha   90.00
_cell.angle_beta   90.00
_cell.angle_gamma   90.00
#
_symmetry.space_group_name_H-M   'P 1'
#
loop_
_entity.id
_entity.type
_entity.pdbx_description
1 polymer ?
#
loop_
_entity_poly.entity_id
_entity_poly.type
_entity_poly.pdbx_seq_one_letter_code
_entity_poly.pdbx_strand_id
1 'polypeptide(L)'
;MSSCTNKHVDSVEDKGVEYVDVLRHILDTQDKWVKVHAAEFLIWQQQDSAYVREVFLKEAKLYDTVPQYRVGIWRVLAQAATDQEERKRYIEKIHNAYQQGPDQLHALETLAKLKEPIRVDHSSLDTMLLKNKEVNSTVIYGLWNQFYNPQVPRVDLFNRLLSILKDEQEQDVHKILLSYVFRFLALSPSEEEQLLAINYQAFPEPVQLQFLATLLSNVDLDANQYATAKLNLLKLESIANYYPTAILALSHKQHAENAELIATYYKMIADSSRADYQVDHLATAAYAYLNFLQ
;
A
#
# COMPACT_ATOMS: atom_id res chain seq x y z
N MET A 1 49.56 -26.59 -6.64
CA MET A 1 48.42 -26.59 -7.58
C MET A 1 47.18 -26.21 -6.78
N SER A 2 46.84 -24.92 -6.79
CA SER A 2 45.69 -24.37 -6.08
C SER A 2 44.40 -24.83 -6.74
N SER A 3 43.53 -25.45 -5.94
CA SER A 3 42.13 -25.66 -6.28
C SER A 3 41.36 -24.39 -5.90
N CYS A 4 40.93 -23.64 -6.91
CA CYS A 4 40.03 -22.51 -6.72
C CYS A 4 38.62 -23.05 -6.49
N THR A 5 38.10 -22.81 -5.30
CA THR A 5 36.69 -22.95 -4.95
C THR A 5 35.87 -21.92 -5.71
N ASN A 6 35.03 -22.40 -6.63
CA ASN A 6 34.05 -21.61 -7.36
C ASN A 6 32.96 -21.19 -6.36
N LYS A 7 33.03 -19.95 -5.84
CA LYS A 7 31.91 -19.35 -5.11
C LYS A 7 30.85 -19.00 -6.15
N HIS A 8 29.73 -19.73 -6.15
CA HIS A 8 28.51 -19.33 -6.84
C HIS A 8 28.15 -17.91 -6.37
N VAL A 9 28.30 -16.95 -7.28
CA VAL A 9 27.69 -15.63 -7.14
C VAL A 9 26.28 -15.81 -7.68
N ASP A 10 25.33 -16.08 -6.80
CA ASP A 10 23.91 -16.11 -7.16
C ASP A 10 23.58 -14.72 -7.73
N SER A 11 23.24 -14.67 -9.02
CA SER A 11 22.98 -13.44 -9.74
C SER A 11 21.69 -12.78 -9.22
N VAL A 12 21.56 -11.47 -9.41
CA VAL A 12 20.35 -10.72 -9.04
C VAL A 12 19.10 -11.29 -9.73
N GLU A 13 19.24 -11.82 -10.94
CA GLU A 13 18.17 -12.48 -11.70
C GLU A 13 17.67 -13.76 -11.02
N ASP A 14 18.55 -14.56 -10.42
CA ASP A 14 18.19 -15.82 -9.74
C ASP A 14 17.37 -15.55 -8.47
N LYS A 15 17.69 -14.47 -7.74
CA LYS A 15 16.94 -14.03 -6.56
C LYS A 15 15.55 -13.48 -6.92
N GLY A 16 15.40 -12.81 -8.06
CA GLY A 16 14.11 -12.31 -8.52
C GLY A 16 13.09 -13.43 -8.76
N VAL A 17 13.55 -14.56 -9.30
CA VAL A 17 12.69 -15.74 -9.55
C VAL A 17 12.17 -16.32 -8.23
N GLU A 18 13.01 -16.42 -7.20
CA GLU A 18 12.64 -16.95 -5.88
C GLU A 18 11.44 -16.21 -5.26
N TYR A 19 11.45 -14.88 -5.26
CA TYR A 19 10.39 -14.09 -4.62
C TYR A 19 9.08 -14.08 -5.43
N VAL A 20 9.16 -14.15 -6.76
CA VAL A 20 7.98 -14.35 -7.61
C VAL A 20 7.33 -15.70 -7.30
N ASP A 21 8.13 -16.76 -7.14
CA ASP A 21 7.60 -18.09 -6.80
C ASP A 21 6.98 -18.13 -5.40
N VAL A 22 7.52 -17.37 -4.43
CA VAL A 22 6.86 -17.18 -3.12
C VAL A 22 5.47 -16.53 -3.30
N LEU A 23 5.37 -15.45 -4.10
CA LEU A 23 4.09 -14.79 -4.35
C LEU A 23 3.09 -15.70 -5.08
N ARG A 24 3.55 -16.49 -6.07
CA ARG A 24 2.72 -17.50 -6.75
C ARG A 24 2.22 -18.57 -5.78
N HIS A 25 3.09 -19.08 -4.91
CA HIS A 25 2.71 -20.06 -3.91
C HIS A 25 1.65 -19.51 -2.94
N ILE A 26 1.80 -18.26 -2.50
CA ILE A 26 0.81 -17.59 -1.65
C ILE A 26 -0.50 -17.40 -2.41
N LEU A 27 -0.46 -16.98 -3.67
CA LEU A 27 -1.62 -16.85 -4.55
C LEU A 27 -2.39 -18.18 -4.70
N ASP A 28 -1.70 -19.31 -4.82
CA ASP A 28 -2.33 -20.63 -4.97
C ASP A 28 -2.92 -21.18 -3.68
N THR A 29 -2.29 -20.91 -2.54
CA THR A 29 -2.57 -21.63 -1.28
C THR A 29 -3.38 -20.84 -0.26
N GLN A 30 -3.37 -19.51 -0.35
CA GLN A 30 -4.06 -18.66 0.62
C GLN A 30 -5.44 -18.26 0.13
N ASP A 31 -6.25 -17.73 1.04
CA ASP A 31 -7.60 -17.25 0.76
C ASP A 31 -7.74 -15.76 1.10
N LYS A 32 -8.83 -15.15 0.62
CA LYS A 32 -9.26 -13.80 1.00
C LYS A 32 -8.18 -12.74 0.74
N TRP A 33 -7.92 -11.89 1.72
CA TRP A 33 -7.07 -10.70 1.58
C TRP A 33 -5.61 -11.05 1.29
N VAL A 34 -5.08 -12.13 1.86
CA VAL A 34 -3.71 -12.57 1.60
C VAL A 34 -3.51 -12.92 0.12
N LYS A 35 -4.50 -13.62 -0.46
CA LYS A 35 -4.53 -13.93 -1.90
C LYS A 35 -4.65 -12.66 -2.77
N VAL A 36 -5.45 -11.68 -2.33
CA VAL A 36 -5.56 -10.37 -2.99
C VAL A 36 -4.24 -9.62 -3.00
N HIS A 37 -3.55 -9.52 -1.86
CA HIS A 37 -2.28 -8.81 -1.79
C HIS A 37 -1.20 -9.48 -2.65
N ALA A 38 -1.09 -10.81 -2.62
CA ALA A 38 -0.16 -11.54 -3.48
C ALA A 38 -0.43 -11.28 -4.99
N ALA A 39 -1.69 -11.29 -5.40
CA ALA A 39 -2.08 -10.96 -6.77
C ALA A 39 -1.71 -9.51 -7.15
N GLU A 40 -1.99 -8.54 -6.28
CA GLU A 40 -1.66 -7.14 -6.53
C GLU A 40 -0.15 -6.94 -6.64
N PHE A 41 0.64 -7.56 -5.76
CA PHE A 41 2.09 -7.50 -5.82
C PHE A 41 2.66 -8.08 -7.12
N LEU A 42 2.13 -9.21 -7.61
CA LEU A 42 2.51 -9.77 -8.91
C LEU A 42 2.20 -8.80 -10.05
N ILE A 43 0.99 -8.22 -10.07
CA ILE A 43 0.59 -7.25 -11.11
C ILE A 43 1.47 -6.00 -11.07
N TRP A 44 1.75 -5.43 -9.89
CA TRP A 44 2.56 -4.23 -9.73
C TRP A 44 4.01 -4.44 -10.17
N GLN A 45 4.52 -5.67 -10.03
CA GLN A 45 5.84 -6.08 -10.50
C GLN A 45 5.84 -6.51 -11.98
N GLN A 46 4.72 -6.34 -12.69
CA GLN A 46 4.51 -6.74 -14.09
C GLN A 46 4.75 -8.24 -14.32
N GLN A 47 4.48 -9.06 -13.30
CA GLN A 47 4.61 -10.51 -13.34
C GLN A 47 3.23 -11.17 -13.42
N ASP A 48 3.09 -12.19 -14.26
CA ASP A 48 1.98 -13.14 -14.25
C ASP A 48 0.55 -12.59 -14.30
N SER A 49 0.33 -11.39 -14.84
CA SER A 49 -0.99 -10.76 -14.89
C SER A 49 -2.07 -11.67 -15.51
N ALA A 50 -1.73 -12.41 -16.56
CA ALA A 50 -2.65 -13.38 -17.20
C ALA A 50 -3.05 -14.54 -16.28
N TYR A 51 -2.10 -15.05 -15.49
CA TYR A 51 -2.34 -16.14 -14.54
C TYR A 51 -3.12 -15.63 -13.31
N VAL A 52 -2.76 -14.46 -12.77
CA VAL A 52 -3.54 -13.77 -11.73
C VAL A 52 -5.00 -13.59 -12.16
N ARG A 53 -5.23 -13.14 -13.41
CA ARG A 53 -6.57 -13.01 -13.98
C ARG A 53 -7.30 -14.35 -14.01
N GLU A 54 -6.66 -15.44 -14.43
CA GLU A 54 -7.29 -16.77 -14.44
C GLU A 54 -7.73 -17.21 -13.05
N VAL A 55 -6.85 -17.07 -12.05
CA VAL A 55 -7.14 -17.40 -10.64
C VAL A 55 -8.33 -16.59 -10.15
N PHE A 56 -8.33 -15.27 -10.36
CA PHE A 56 -9.37 -14.40 -9.85
C PHE A 56 -10.71 -14.50 -10.60
N LEU A 57 -10.71 -14.96 -11.85
CA LEU A 57 -11.96 -15.34 -12.53
C LEU A 57 -12.62 -16.57 -11.89
N LYS A 58 -11.82 -17.50 -11.31
CA LYS A 58 -12.35 -18.63 -10.54
C LYS A 58 -12.84 -18.16 -9.16
N GLU A 59 -12.08 -17.29 -8.48
CA GLU A 59 -12.50 -16.67 -7.22
C GLU A 59 -13.83 -15.92 -7.37
N ALA A 60 -13.99 -15.13 -8.44
CA ALA A 60 -15.22 -14.41 -8.72
C ALA A 60 -16.44 -15.35 -8.84
N LYS A 61 -16.29 -16.53 -9.46
CA LYS A 61 -17.39 -17.50 -9.56
C LYS A 61 -17.85 -18.03 -8.21
N LEU A 62 -16.95 -18.12 -7.24
CA LEU A 62 -17.24 -18.67 -5.91
C LEU A 62 -17.71 -17.59 -4.92
N TYR A 63 -17.18 -16.37 -5.06
CA TYR A 63 -17.27 -15.37 -4.00
C TYR A 63 -17.82 -14.00 -4.45
N ASP A 64 -18.42 -13.88 -5.65
CA ASP A 64 -19.03 -12.61 -6.12
C ASP A 64 -20.11 -12.05 -5.18
N THR A 65 -20.66 -12.88 -4.29
CA THR A 65 -21.71 -12.51 -3.34
C THR A 65 -21.19 -12.28 -1.93
N VAL A 66 -19.91 -12.57 -1.63
CA VAL A 66 -19.33 -12.38 -0.28
C VAL A 66 -18.98 -10.90 -0.10
N PRO A 67 -19.64 -10.17 0.83
CA PRO A 67 -19.34 -8.77 1.08
C PRO A 67 -17.86 -8.54 1.38
N GLN A 68 -17.37 -7.36 1.00
CA GLN A 68 -16.00 -6.87 1.15
C GLN A 68 -14.98 -7.63 0.28
N TYR A 69 -14.98 -8.98 0.34
CA TYR A 69 -14.04 -9.78 -0.44
C TYR A 69 -14.29 -9.68 -1.96
N ARG A 70 -15.56 -9.67 -2.39
CA ARG A 70 -15.91 -9.47 -3.80
C ARG A 70 -15.33 -8.18 -4.39
N VAL A 71 -15.22 -7.12 -3.58
CA VAL A 71 -14.63 -5.84 -4.01
C VAL A 71 -13.13 -6.00 -4.26
N GLY A 72 -12.42 -6.73 -3.38
CA GLY A 72 -11.01 -7.09 -3.58
C GLY A 72 -10.80 -7.92 -4.85
N ILE A 73 -11.70 -8.88 -5.12
CA ILE A 73 -11.67 -9.68 -6.36
C ILE A 73 -11.83 -8.78 -7.59
N TRP A 74 -12.83 -7.88 -7.60
CA TRP A 74 -13.03 -6.95 -8.71
C TRP A 74 -11.87 -5.99 -8.89
N ARG A 75 -11.23 -5.55 -7.79
CA ARG A 75 -10.02 -4.71 -7.85
C ARG A 75 -8.87 -5.41 -8.56
N VAL A 76 -8.61 -6.68 -8.23
CA VAL A 76 -7.57 -7.48 -8.91
C VAL A 76 -7.92 -7.68 -10.38
N LEU A 77 -9.17 -8.04 -10.68
CA LEU A 77 -9.62 -8.25 -12.06
C LEU A 77 -9.60 -6.96 -12.90
N ALA A 78 -9.87 -5.80 -12.29
CA ALA A 78 -9.74 -4.50 -12.96
C ALA A 78 -8.28 -4.17 -13.31
N GLN A 79 -7.33 -4.53 -12.44
CA GLN A 79 -5.90 -4.31 -12.67
C GLN A 79 -5.31 -5.32 -13.67
N ALA A 80 -5.79 -6.57 -13.67
CA ALA A 80 -5.33 -7.63 -14.56
C ALA A 80 -6.12 -7.71 -15.89
N ALA A 81 -7.03 -6.78 -16.14
CA ALA A 81 -7.88 -6.77 -17.33
C ALA A 81 -7.05 -6.69 -18.62
N THR A 82 -7.44 -7.46 -19.65
CA THR A 82 -6.72 -7.48 -20.94
C THR A 82 -7.11 -6.34 -21.87
N ASP A 83 -8.24 -5.69 -21.61
CA ASP A 83 -8.76 -4.58 -22.39
C ASP A 83 -9.56 -3.60 -21.52
N GLN A 84 -9.83 -2.42 -22.10
CA GLN A 84 -10.50 -1.33 -21.41
C GLN A 84 -11.97 -1.66 -21.05
N GLU A 85 -12.65 -2.49 -21.84
CA GLU A 85 -14.05 -2.85 -21.60
C GLU A 85 -14.19 -3.82 -20.42
N GLU A 86 -13.28 -4.78 -20.30
CA GLU A 86 -13.17 -5.65 -19.13
C GLU A 86 -12.85 -4.83 -17.88
N ARG A 87 -11.85 -3.94 -17.95
CA ARG A 87 -11.50 -3.04 -16.83
C ARG A 87 -12.71 -2.22 -16.38
N LYS A 88 -13.40 -1.60 -17.34
CA LYS A 88 -14.59 -0.78 -17.09
C LYS A 88 -15.70 -1.56 -16.41
N ARG A 89 -15.96 -2.81 -16.83
CA ARG A 89 -16.97 -3.68 -16.23
C ARG A 89 -16.74 -3.89 -14.73
N TYR A 90 -15.50 -4.16 -14.31
CA TYR A 90 -15.20 -4.35 -12.90
C TYR A 90 -15.25 -3.05 -12.11
N ILE A 91 -14.81 -1.93 -12.69
CA ILE A 91 -14.95 -0.60 -12.08
C ILE A 91 -16.42 -0.23 -11.86
N GLU A 92 -17.30 -0.53 -12.80
CA GLU A 92 -18.74 -0.33 -12.66
C GLU A 92 -19.33 -1.17 -11.52
N LYS A 93 -18.90 -2.43 -11.36
CA LYS A 93 -19.30 -3.24 -10.19
C LYS A 93 -18.89 -2.58 -8.88
N ILE A 94 -17.66 -2.06 -8.80
CA ILE A 94 -17.15 -1.40 -7.59
C ILE A 94 -17.91 -0.09 -7.32
N HIS A 95 -18.21 0.72 -8.34
CA HIS A 95 -19.07 1.90 -8.18
C HIS A 95 -20.46 1.55 -7.66
N ASN A 96 -21.08 0.49 -8.16
CA ASN A 96 -22.39 0.05 -7.68
C ASN A 96 -22.33 -0.39 -6.21
N ALA A 97 -21.27 -1.09 -5.79
CA ALA A 97 -21.05 -1.46 -4.40
C ALA A 97 -20.77 -0.26 -3.47
N TYR A 98 -20.23 0.83 -4.00
CA TYR A 98 -20.10 2.09 -3.26
C TYR A 98 -21.47 2.75 -3.00
N GLN A 99 -22.39 2.69 -3.96
CA GLN A 99 -23.67 3.40 -3.86
C GLN A 99 -24.55 2.89 -2.73
N GLN A 100 -24.64 1.57 -2.52
CA GLN A 100 -25.49 0.97 -1.49
C GLN A 100 -24.93 -0.35 -0.98
N GLY A 101 -25.04 -0.58 0.34
CA GLY A 101 -24.78 -1.88 0.97
C GLY A 101 -23.53 -1.95 1.84
N PRO A 102 -23.17 -3.16 2.30
CA PRO A 102 -22.12 -3.37 3.31
C PRO A 102 -20.69 -3.10 2.82
N ASP A 103 -20.53 -2.84 1.52
CA ASP A 103 -19.23 -2.70 0.87
C ASP A 103 -18.78 -1.25 0.71
N GLN A 104 -19.62 -0.28 1.07
CA GLN A 104 -19.40 1.12 0.72
C GLN A 104 -17.98 1.61 1.05
N LEU A 105 -17.48 1.29 2.25
CA LEU A 105 -16.14 1.66 2.68
C LEU A 105 -15.03 0.99 1.84
N HIS A 106 -15.15 -0.32 1.60
CA HIS A 106 -14.17 -1.10 0.82
C HIS A 106 -14.17 -0.70 -0.66
N ALA A 107 -15.34 -0.39 -1.21
CA ALA A 107 -15.50 0.13 -2.56
C ALA A 107 -14.88 1.52 -2.69
N LEU A 108 -15.07 2.39 -1.69
CA LEU A 108 -14.47 3.72 -1.68
C LEU A 108 -12.94 3.66 -1.64
N GLU A 109 -12.37 2.86 -0.75
CA GLU A 109 -10.92 2.62 -0.69
C GLU A 109 -10.41 2.04 -2.01
N THR A 110 -11.10 1.05 -2.57
CA THR A 110 -10.72 0.40 -3.83
C THR A 110 -10.73 1.36 -5.00
N LEU A 111 -11.75 2.22 -5.11
CA LEU A 111 -11.81 3.26 -6.13
C LEU A 111 -10.67 4.28 -5.95
N ALA A 112 -10.31 4.62 -4.71
CA ALA A 112 -9.15 5.47 -4.45
C ALA A 112 -7.83 4.80 -4.92
N LYS A 113 -7.62 3.52 -4.59
CA LYS A 113 -6.45 2.73 -5.04
C LYS A 113 -6.35 2.63 -6.56
N LEU A 114 -7.49 2.46 -7.23
CA LEU A 114 -7.58 2.42 -8.70
C LEU A 114 -7.51 3.81 -9.36
N LYS A 115 -7.48 4.89 -8.56
CA LYS A 115 -7.52 6.29 -9.01
C LYS A 115 -8.77 6.63 -9.85
N GLU A 116 -9.89 6.02 -9.48
CA GLU A 116 -11.21 6.20 -10.12
C GLU A 116 -12.13 7.03 -9.21
N PRO A 117 -12.36 8.33 -9.51
CA PRO A 117 -13.19 9.17 -8.66
C PRO A 117 -14.64 8.67 -8.56
N ILE A 118 -15.21 8.71 -7.35
CA ILE A 118 -16.65 8.44 -7.15
C ILE A 118 -17.49 9.49 -7.89
N ARG A 119 -18.63 9.04 -8.42
CA ARG A 119 -19.58 9.87 -9.17
C ARG A 119 -20.62 10.42 -8.20
N VAL A 120 -20.33 11.57 -7.59
CA VAL A 120 -21.25 12.26 -6.67
C VAL A 120 -21.41 13.73 -7.09
N ASP A 121 -22.55 14.32 -6.73
CA ASP A 121 -22.76 15.76 -6.94
C ASP A 121 -21.81 16.58 -6.06
N HIS A 122 -21.15 17.59 -6.64
CA HIS A 122 -20.14 18.42 -5.97
C HIS A 122 -20.66 19.08 -4.68
N SER A 123 -21.92 19.52 -4.68
CA SER A 123 -22.51 20.20 -3.51
C SER A 123 -22.60 19.27 -2.28
N SER A 124 -22.90 17.99 -2.52
CA SER A 124 -22.98 16.95 -1.49
C SER A 124 -21.58 16.56 -0.98
N LEU A 125 -20.58 16.57 -1.86
CA LEU A 125 -19.20 16.19 -1.58
C LEU A 125 -18.50 17.22 -0.70
N ASP A 126 -18.64 18.52 -1.00
CA ASP A 126 -18.07 19.60 -0.16
C ASP A 126 -18.59 19.53 1.27
N THR A 127 -19.89 19.28 1.41
CA THR A 127 -20.53 19.18 2.72
C THR A 127 -20.05 17.94 3.48
N MET A 128 -19.92 16.80 2.78
CA MET A 128 -19.57 15.51 3.38
C MET A 128 -18.07 15.38 3.72
N LEU A 129 -17.16 15.90 2.89
CA LEU A 129 -15.71 15.67 3.03
C LEU A 129 -14.95 16.89 3.54
N LEU A 130 -15.24 18.07 3.00
CA LEU A 130 -14.47 19.29 3.33
C LEU A 130 -15.01 19.99 4.57
N LYS A 131 -16.33 19.95 4.81
CA LYS A 131 -16.99 20.65 5.93
C LYS A 131 -17.35 19.77 7.12
N ASN A 132 -17.38 18.45 6.95
CA ASN A 132 -17.70 17.53 8.06
C ASN A 132 -16.63 17.66 9.16
N LYS A 133 -17.05 17.79 10.42
CA LYS A 133 -16.12 17.89 11.55
C LYS A 133 -15.76 16.52 12.12
N GLU A 134 -16.63 15.54 11.95
CA GLU A 134 -16.37 14.17 12.38
C GLU A 134 -15.44 13.50 11.37
N VAL A 135 -14.32 12.99 11.86
CA VAL A 135 -13.37 12.22 11.07
C VAL A 135 -13.61 10.74 11.31
N ASN A 136 -13.74 9.99 10.23
CA ASN A 136 -13.77 8.54 10.22
C ASN A 136 -13.15 8.01 8.91
N SER A 137 -13.01 6.69 8.79
CA SER A 137 -12.41 6.07 7.60
C SER A 137 -13.11 6.43 6.29
N THR A 138 -14.43 6.63 6.30
CA THR A 138 -15.19 7.06 5.11
C THR A 138 -14.77 8.44 4.65
N VAL A 139 -14.57 9.39 5.57
CA VAL A 139 -14.08 10.74 5.25
C VAL A 139 -12.66 10.66 4.69
N ILE A 140 -11.77 9.90 5.32
CA ILE A 140 -10.36 9.80 4.90
C ILE A 140 -10.23 9.15 3.51
N TYR A 141 -10.90 8.02 3.27
CA TYR A 141 -10.90 7.38 1.94
C TYR A 141 -11.64 8.21 0.90
N GLY A 142 -12.66 8.98 1.30
CA GLY A 142 -13.33 9.93 0.42
C GLY A 142 -12.40 11.04 -0.04
N LEU A 143 -11.63 11.64 0.88
CA LEU A 143 -10.62 12.64 0.56
C LEU A 143 -9.53 12.07 -0.36
N TRP A 144 -9.03 10.85 -0.09
CA TRP A 144 -8.08 10.18 -0.99
C TRP A 144 -8.68 9.97 -2.37
N ASN A 145 -9.89 9.41 -2.46
CA ASN A 145 -10.55 9.15 -3.75
C ASN A 145 -10.71 10.43 -4.57
N GLN A 146 -11.15 11.52 -3.93
CA GLN A 146 -11.39 12.79 -4.59
C GLN A 146 -10.11 13.54 -4.95
N PHE A 147 -8.96 13.13 -4.42
CA PHE A 147 -7.67 13.67 -4.82
C PHE A 147 -7.38 13.47 -6.32
N TYR A 148 -8.01 12.47 -6.94
CA TYR A 148 -7.92 12.20 -8.38
C TYR A 148 -9.06 12.81 -9.19
N ASN A 149 -9.98 13.55 -8.56
CA ASN A 149 -11.07 14.23 -9.27
C ASN A 149 -10.60 15.60 -9.78
N PRO A 150 -10.52 15.84 -11.11
CA PRO A 150 -10.07 17.11 -11.67
C PRO A 150 -11.01 18.29 -11.37
N GLN A 151 -12.24 18.02 -10.92
CA GLN A 151 -13.23 19.04 -10.62
C GLN A 151 -13.15 19.55 -9.17
N VAL A 152 -12.37 18.90 -8.29
CA VAL A 152 -12.21 19.31 -6.89
C VAL A 152 -10.83 19.95 -6.72
N PRO A 153 -10.72 21.15 -6.11
CA PRO A 153 -9.43 21.76 -5.88
C PRO A 153 -8.54 20.87 -5.00
N ARG A 154 -7.46 20.35 -5.59
CA ARG A 154 -6.51 19.47 -4.91
C ARG A 154 -5.92 20.08 -3.64
N VAL A 155 -5.65 21.39 -3.67
CA VAL A 155 -5.11 22.12 -2.51
C VAL A 155 -6.04 22.02 -1.29
N ASP A 156 -7.35 22.05 -1.48
CA ASP A 156 -8.32 21.98 -0.40
C ASP A 156 -8.36 20.56 0.20
N LEU A 157 -8.29 19.54 -0.65
CA LEU A 157 -8.21 18.14 -0.23
C LEU A 157 -6.92 17.84 0.54
N PHE A 158 -5.78 18.30 0.03
CA PHE A 158 -4.49 18.15 0.70
C PHE A 158 -4.49 18.86 2.05
N ASN A 159 -4.90 20.13 2.10
CA ASN A 159 -4.98 20.90 3.33
C ASN A 159 -5.90 20.24 4.35
N ARG A 160 -7.01 19.64 3.89
CA ARG A 160 -7.90 18.90 4.78
C ARG A 160 -7.24 17.65 5.35
N LEU A 161 -6.62 16.80 4.52
CA LEU A 161 -5.88 15.62 4.97
C LEU A 161 -4.77 16.00 5.97
N LEU A 162 -4.02 17.05 5.65
CA LEU A 162 -2.94 17.56 6.49
C LEU A 162 -3.44 18.12 7.82
N SER A 163 -4.59 18.82 7.82
CA SER A 163 -5.20 19.36 9.04
C SER A 163 -5.60 18.25 10.02
N ILE A 164 -6.16 17.15 9.50
CA ILE A 164 -6.55 15.99 10.32
C ILE A 164 -5.29 15.31 10.88
N LEU A 165 -4.24 15.14 10.07
CA LEU A 165 -2.98 14.53 10.53
C LEU A 165 -2.31 15.36 11.64
N LYS A 166 -2.38 16.69 11.56
CA LYS A 166 -1.79 17.62 12.53
C LYS A 166 -2.64 17.85 13.78
N ASP A 167 -3.92 17.48 13.79
CA ASP A 167 -4.80 17.70 14.93
C ASP A 167 -4.36 16.84 16.12
N GLU A 168 -3.95 17.47 17.21
CA GLU A 168 -3.51 16.79 18.43
C GLU A 168 -4.62 15.97 19.10
N GLN A 169 -5.89 16.34 18.90
CA GLN A 169 -7.06 15.66 19.47
C GLN A 169 -7.57 14.51 18.60
N GLU A 170 -7.05 14.37 17.38
CA GLU A 170 -7.46 13.31 16.46
C GLU A 170 -6.89 11.95 16.88
N GLN A 171 -7.69 10.89 16.67
CA GLN A 171 -7.35 9.53 17.07
C GLN A 171 -6.17 8.97 16.27
N ASP A 172 -5.31 8.22 16.94
CA ASP A 172 -4.12 7.59 16.33
C ASP A 172 -4.45 6.70 15.14
N VAL A 173 -5.58 5.98 15.19
CA VAL A 173 -6.03 5.12 14.08
C VAL A 173 -6.28 5.92 12.80
N HIS A 174 -6.78 7.15 12.92
CA HIS A 174 -6.99 8.04 11.77
C HIS A 174 -5.67 8.60 11.24
N LYS A 175 -4.71 8.93 12.12
CA LYS A 175 -3.38 9.38 11.71
C LYS A 175 -2.56 8.27 11.05
N ILE A 176 -2.67 7.04 11.54
CA ILE A 176 -2.13 5.83 10.90
C ILE A 176 -2.72 5.67 9.50
N LEU A 177 -4.04 5.77 9.37
CA LEU A 177 -4.72 5.65 8.10
C LEU A 177 -4.33 6.78 7.13
N LEU A 178 -4.22 8.02 7.60
CA LEU A 178 -3.77 9.15 6.79
C LEU A 178 -2.33 8.98 6.32
N SER A 179 -1.43 8.50 7.18
CA SER A 179 -0.06 8.18 6.80
C SER A 179 -0.07 7.16 5.66
N TYR A 180 -0.84 6.07 5.79
CA TYR A 180 -1.05 5.11 4.70
C TYR A 180 -1.55 5.78 3.42
N VAL A 181 -2.58 6.64 3.49
CA VAL A 181 -3.11 7.37 2.33
C VAL A 181 -2.03 8.22 1.65
N PHE A 182 -1.26 9.00 2.42
CA PHE A 182 -0.20 9.86 1.89
C PHE A 182 0.88 9.08 1.12
N ARG A 183 1.03 7.77 1.34
CA ARG A 183 1.95 6.90 0.59
C ARG A 183 1.56 6.72 -0.87
N PHE A 184 0.28 6.92 -1.23
CA PHE A 184 -0.25 6.69 -2.57
C PHE A 184 -0.62 7.98 -3.32
N LEU A 185 -0.54 9.14 -2.66
CA LEU A 185 -0.82 10.41 -3.30
C LEU A 185 0.38 10.83 -4.15
N ALA A 186 0.11 11.29 -5.37
CA ALA A 186 1.15 11.83 -6.25
C ALA A 186 1.42 13.29 -5.87
N LEU A 187 2.22 13.52 -4.82
CA LEU A 187 2.48 14.84 -4.20
C LEU A 187 3.26 15.79 -5.11
N SER A 188 3.05 17.09 -4.92
CA SER A 188 3.87 18.16 -5.48
C SER A 188 4.99 18.55 -4.51
N PRO A 189 6.08 19.18 -4.96
CA PRO A 189 7.18 19.58 -4.07
C PRO A 189 6.74 20.43 -2.86
N SER A 190 5.76 21.32 -3.06
CA SER A 190 5.23 22.14 -1.96
C SER A 190 4.41 21.33 -0.95
N GLU A 191 3.70 20.28 -1.39
CA GLU A 191 2.99 19.37 -0.49
C GLU A 191 3.97 18.46 0.27
N GLU A 192 5.04 18.02 -0.38
CA GLU A 192 6.14 17.30 0.25
C GLU A 192 6.82 18.12 1.34
N GLU A 193 7.17 19.39 1.06
CA GLU A 193 7.72 20.32 2.05
C GLU A 193 6.80 20.47 3.27
N GLN A 194 5.48 20.53 3.06
CA GLN A 194 4.51 20.63 4.15
C GLN A 194 4.42 19.36 5.00
N LEU A 195 4.64 18.17 4.41
CA LEU A 195 4.76 16.92 5.17
C LEU A 195 6.09 16.87 5.94
N LEU A 196 7.20 17.29 5.33
CA LEU A 196 8.51 17.35 5.98
C LEU A 196 8.54 18.32 7.17
N ALA A 197 7.70 19.36 7.14
CA ALA A 197 7.56 20.31 8.24
C ALA A 197 6.76 19.76 9.45
N ILE A 198 6.20 18.55 9.38
CA ILE A 198 5.48 17.93 10.49
C ILE A 198 6.48 17.48 11.57
N ASN A 199 6.26 17.93 12.81
CA ASN A 199 6.95 17.42 13.99
C ASN A 199 6.40 16.04 14.39
N TYR A 200 6.73 15.01 13.61
CA TYR A 200 6.20 13.66 13.81
C TYR A 200 6.70 13.04 15.13
N GLN A 201 7.77 13.54 15.73
CA GLN A 201 8.26 13.09 17.04
C GLN A 201 7.25 13.34 18.17
N ALA A 202 6.29 14.25 17.96
CA ALA A 202 5.17 14.45 18.88
C ALA A 202 4.07 13.41 18.75
N PHE A 203 4.07 12.59 17.69
CA PHE A 203 3.09 11.53 17.51
C PHE A 203 3.40 10.31 18.38
N PRO A 204 2.39 9.50 18.74
CA PRO A 204 2.62 8.17 19.31
C PRO A 204 3.42 7.27 18.35
N GLU A 205 4.25 6.38 18.90
CA GLU A 205 5.17 5.54 18.13
C GLU A 205 4.53 4.75 16.96
N PRO A 206 3.31 4.17 17.08
CA PRO A 206 2.65 3.53 15.94
C PRO A 206 2.34 4.49 14.78
N VAL A 207 2.01 5.74 15.09
CA VAL A 207 1.79 6.79 14.08
C VAL A 207 3.13 7.22 13.48
N GLN A 208 4.18 7.36 14.29
CA GLN A 208 5.54 7.65 13.81
C GLN A 208 6.02 6.62 12.79
N LEU A 209 5.81 5.32 13.08
CA LEU A 209 6.20 4.23 12.20
C LEU A 209 5.56 4.38 10.81
N GLN A 210 4.24 4.59 10.76
CA GLN A 210 3.52 4.73 9.48
C GLN A 210 3.87 6.03 8.75
N PHE A 211 4.07 7.11 9.49
CA PHE A 211 4.45 8.39 8.92
C PHE A 211 5.87 8.35 8.32
N LEU A 212 6.84 7.79 9.04
CA LEU A 212 8.21 7.60 8.54
C LEU A 212 8.25 6.67 7.32
N ALA A 213 7.47 5.60 7.33
CA ALA A 213 7.32 4.74 6.15
C ALA A 213 6.80 5.52 4.94
N THR A 214 5.91 6.48 5.16
CA THR A 214 5.39 7.36 4.10
C THR A 214 6.46 8.30 3.54
N LEU A 215 7.23 8.95 4.42
CA LEU A 215 8.33 9.83 4.00
C LEU A 215 9.37 9.07 3.17
N LEU A 216 9.78 7.88 3.63
CA LEU A 216 10.80 7.07 2.95
C LEU A 216 10.29 6.52 1.60
N SER A 217 9.00 6.20 1.49
CA SER A 217 8.40 5.59 0.31
C SER A 217 7.93 6.58 -0.77
N ASN A 218 7.51 7.80 -0.41
CA ASN A 218 6.74 8.65 -1.32
C ASN A 218 7.15 10.14 -1.32
N VAL A 219 8.10 10.57 -0.50
CA VAL A 219 8.61 11.95 -0.50
C VAL A 219 10.01 11.97 -1.07
N ASP A 220 10.37 12.96 -1.88
CA ASP A 220 11.76 13.13 -2.32
C ASP A 220 12.60 13.69 -1.17
N LEU A 221 13.54 12.88 -0.68
CA LEU A 221 14.34 13.19 0.51
C LEU A 221 15.77 13.41 0.06
N ASP A 222 16.38 14.51 0.48
CA ASP A 222 17.83 14.64 0.38
C ASP A 222 18.55 13.60 1.26
N ALA A 223 19.87 13.46 1.08
CA ALA A 223 20.65 12.45 1.79
C ALA A 223 20.58 12.58 3.32
N ASN A 224 20.52 13.80 3.86
CA ASN A 224 20.46 14.04 5.31
C ASN A 224 19.05 13.75 5.86
N GLN A 225 18.02 14.19 5.14
CA GLN A 225 16.63 13.91 5.46
C GLN A 225 16.36 12.41 5.45
N TYR A 226 16.83 11.71 4.42
CA TYR A 226 16.73 10.26 4.30
C TYR A 226 17.43 9.54 5.46
N ALA A 227 18.70 9.88 5.72
CA ALA A 227 19.45 9.27 6.83
C ALA A 227 18.78 9.48 8.18
N THR A 228 18.22 10.68 8.41
CA THR A 228 17.50 11.01 9.64
C THR A 228 16.19 10.22 9.77
N ALA A 229 15.39 10.18 8.71
CA ALA A 229 14.12 9.43 8.68
C ALA A 229 14.37 7.93 8.88
N LYS A 230 15.37 7.36 8.20
CA LYS A 230 15.80 5.97 8.37
C LYS A 230 16.25 5.69 9.80
N LEU A 231 17.13 6.53 10.38
CA LEU A 231 17.58 6.34 11.76
C LEU A 231 16.41 6.37 12.75
N ASN A 232 15.44 7.25 12.57
CA ASN A 232 14.27 7.32 13.45
C ASN A 232 13.33 6.14 13.24
N LEU A 233 13.19 5.62 12.01
CA LEU A 233 12.45 4.40 11.74
C LEU A 233 13.06 3.22 12.52
N LEU A 234 14.39 3.05 12.46
CA LEU A 234 15.07 1.92 13.11
C LEU A 234 14.92 1.91 14.65
N LYS A 235 14.62 3.06 15.28
CA LYS A 235 14.36 3.13 16.73
C LYS A 235 13.01 2.53 17.13
N LEU A 236 12.12 2.28 16.17
CA LEU A 236 10.75 1.80 16.39
C LEU A 236 10.64 0.27 16.21
N GLU A 237 11.75 -0.47 16.27
CA GLU A 237 11.78 -1.92 16.01
C GLU A 237 10.86 -2.73 16.95
N SER A 238 10.61 -2.24 18.17
CA SER A 238 9.73 -2.87 19.16
C SER A 238 8.23 -2.72 18.86
N ILE A 239 7.86 -1.90 17.87
CA ILE A 239 6.45 -1.61 17.57
C ILE A 239 5.82 -2.75 16.77
N ALA A 240 4.56 -3.07 17.08
CA ALA A 240 3.80 -4.06 16.33
C ALA A 240 3.77 -3.72 14.83
N ASN A 241 3.90 -4.75 13.97
CA ASN A 241 3.98 -4.61 12.52
C ASN A 241 5.18 -3.77 12.01
N TYR A 242 6.22 -3.59 12.83
CA TYR A 242 7.45 -2.90 12.42
C TYR A 242 8.06 -3.52 11.16
N TYR A 243 8.44 -4.81 11.19
CA TYR A 243 9.18 -5.43 10.08
C TYR A 243 8.51 -5.33 8.71
N PRO A 244 7.22 -5.71 8.52
CA PRO A 244 6.57 -5.58 7.21
C PRO A 244 6.43 -4.11 6.77
N THR A 245 6.29 -3.16 7.70
CA THR A 245 6.23 -1.73 7.37
C THR A 245 7.60 -1.19 6.98
N ALA A 246 8.64 -1.52 7.74
CA ALA A 246 10.00 -1.03 7.55
C ALA A 246 10.64 -1.59 6.28
N ILE A 247 10.46 -2.89 5.99
CA ILE A 247 11.03 -3.49 4.77
C ILE A 247 10.45 -2.83 3.50
N LEU A 248 9.15 -2.55 3.48
CA LEU A 248 8.48 -1.87 2.38
C LEU A 248 8.95 -0.40 2.25
N ALA A 249 9.09 0.30 3.37
CA ALA A 249 9.60 1.66 3.38
C ALA A 249 11.02 1.76 2.77
N LEU A 250 11.88 0.82 3.15
CA LEU A 250 13.28 0.78 2.72
C LEU A 250 13.46 0.25 1.29
N SER A 251 12.47 -0.45 0.72
CA SER A 251 12.58 -1.01 -0.63
C SER A 251 12.21 -0.04 -1.75
N HIS A 252 11.52 1.06 -1.44
CA HIS A 252 11.02 1.99 -2.46
C HIS A 252 12.10 2.82 -3.15
N LYS A 253 13.21 3.08 -2.45
CA LYS A 253 14.35 3.82 -2.98
C LYS A 253 15.55 2.90 -2.90
N GLN A 254 16.20 2.63 -4.04
CA GLN A 254 17.34 1.71 -4.20
C GLN A 254 18.63 2.22 -3.51
N HIS A 255 18.55 2.56 -2.22
CA HIS A 255 19.73 2.88 -1.43
C HIS A 255 20.46 1.57 -1.13
N ALA A 256 21.67 1.41 -1.71
CA ALA A 256 22.46 0.20 -1.55
C ALA A 256 22.71 -0.18 -0.07
N GLU A 257 22.78 0.81 0.82
CA GLU A 257 22.88 0.65 2.27
C GLU A 257 21.66 0.00 2.95
N ASN A 258 20.55 -0.19 2.24
CA ASN A 258 19.37 -0.91 2.74
C ASN A 258 19.42 -2.41 2.46
N ALA A 259 20.28 -2.87 1.55
CA ALA A 259 20.25 -4.25 1.06
C ALA A 259 20.36 -5.29 2.20
N GLU A 260 21.28 -5.06 3.13
CA GLU A 260 21.49 -5.95 4.28
C GLU A 260 20.30 -5.95 5.25
N LEU A 261 19.70 -4.78 5.51
CA LEU A 261 18.52 -4.66 6.35
C LEU A 261 17.31 -5.35 5.71
N ILE A 262 17.06 -5.13 4.42
CA ILE A 262 15.97 -5.78 3.68
C ILE A 262 16.13 -7.29 3.70
N ALA A 263 17.33 -7.82 3.45
CA ALA A 263 17.61 -9.25 3.53
C ALA A 263 17.45 -9.82 4.94
N THR A 264 17.83 -9.07 5.96
CA THR A 264 17.65 -9.48 7.36
C THR A 264 16.16 -9.52 7.72
N TYR A 265 15.41 -8.46 7.41
CA TYR A 265 13.98 -8.39 7.70
C TYR A 265 13.18 -9.43 6.93
N TYR A 266 13.52 -9.70 5.65
CA TYR A 266 12.89 -10.78 4.90
C TYR A 266 13.05 -12.13 5.61
N LYS A 267 14.28 -12.49 6.01
CA LYS A 267 14.53 -13.75 6.74
C LYS A 267 13.74 -13.84 8.04
N MET A 268 13.64 -12.73 8.78
CA MET A 268 12.89 -12.67 10.02
C MET A 268 11.38 -12.84 9.80
N ILE A 269 10.84 -12.28 8.72
CA ILE A 269 9.42 -12.40 8.37
C ILE A 269 9.10 -13.78 7.78
N ALA A 270 10.02 -14.37 7.02
CA ALA A 270 9.86 -15.67 6.36
C ALA A 270 10.01 -16.87 7.32
N ASP A 271 10.46 -16.65 8.56
CA ASP A 271 10.57 -17.70 9.56
C ASP A 271 9.18 -18.13 10.07
N SER A 272 8.65 -19.19 9.46
CA SER A 272 7.35 -19.78 9.80
C SER A 272 7.30 -20.47 11.17
N SER A 273 8.45 -20.62 11.85
CA SER A 273 8.49 -21.15 13.22
C SER A 273 8.16 -20.10 14.28
N ARG A 274 8.14 -18.82 13.92
CA ARG A 274 7.83 -17.74 14.85
C ARG A 274 6.35 -17.73 15.24
N ALA A 275 6.08 -17.39 16.49
CA ALA A 275 4.72 -17.29 17.01
C ALA A 275 3.88 -16.17 16.36
N ASP A 276 4.54 -15.15 15.83
CA ASP A 276 3.93 -14.00 15.15
C ASP A 276 3.97 -14.10 13.62
N TYR A 277 4.28 -15.27 13.07
CA TYR A 277 4.32 -15.49 11.62
C TYR A 277 2.95 -15.20 10.98
N GLN A 278 2.95 -14.39 9.93
CA GLN A 278 1.77 -14.07 9.12
C GLN A 278 2.13 -14.13 7.64
N VAL A 279 1.38 -14.92 6.87
CA VAL A 279 1.63 -15.11 5.43
C VAL A 279 1.49 -13.79 4.65
N ASP A 280 0.63 -12.89 5.11
CA ASP A 280 0.46 -11.56 4.50
C ASP A 280 1.73 -10.69 4.66
N HIS A 281 2.42 -10.82 5.78
CA HIS A 281 3.72 -10.16 5.99
C HIS A 281 4.78 -10.76 5.06
N LEU A 282 4.77 -12.08 4.86
CA LEU A 282 5.67 -12.73 3.89
C LEU A 282 5.41 -12.23 2.46
N ALA A 283 4.15 -12.12 2.03
CA ALA A 283 3.80 -11.55 0.73
C ALA A 283 4.35 -10.11 0.59
N THR A 284 4.16 -9.29 1.62
CA THR A 284 4.70 -7.92 1.66
C THR A 284 6.23 -7.90 1.58
N ALA A 285 6.90 -8.80 2.28
CA ALA A 285 8.36 -8.89 2.28
C ALA A 285 8.92 -9.35 0.93
N ALA A 286 8.29 -10.33 0.27
CA ALA A 286 8.65 -10.77 -1.07
C ALA A 286 8.48 -9.64 -2.09
N TYR A 287 7.36 -8.91 -2.03
CA TYR A 287 7.14 -7.72 -2.86
C TYR A 287 8.19 -6.63 -2.60
N ALA A 288 8.49 -6.31 -1.34
CA ALA A 288 9.50 -5.33 -0.99
C ALA A 288 10.87 -5.72 -1.56
N TYR A 289 11.24 -7.01 -1.49
CA TYR A 289 12.49 -7.48 -2.07
C TYR A 289 12.51 -7.31 -3.59
N LEU A 290 11.45 -7.72 -4.30
CA LEU A 290 11.32 -7.52 -5.75
C LEU A 290 11.44 -6.04 -6.12
N ASN A 291 10.75 -5.17 -5.39
CA ASN A 291 10.77 -3.73 -5.62
C ASN A 291 12.16 -3.12 -5.40
N PHE A 292 12.97 -3.69 -4.50
CA PHE A 292 14.34 -3.22 -4.27
C PHE A 292 15.32 -3.64 -5.38
N LEU A 293 15.03 -4.73 -6.10
CA LEU A 293 15.90 -5.26 -7.16
C LEU A 293 15.73 -4.56 -8.52
N GLN A 294 14.59 -3.90 -8.75
CA GLN A 294 14.32 -3.08 -9.93
C GLN A 294 14.92 -1.69 -9.76
#